data_AF-A0A530M5V0-F1
#
_entry.id   AF-A0A530M5V0-F1
#
_cell.length_a   1.000
_cell.length_b   1.000
_cell.length_c   1.000
_cell.angle_alpha   90.00
_cell.angle_beta   90.00
_cell.angle_gamma   90.00
#
_symmetry.space_group_name_H-M   'P 1'
#
loop_
_entity.id
_entity.type
_entity.pdbx_description
1 polymer ?
#
loop_
_entity_poly.entity_id
_entity_poly.type
_entity_poly.pdbx_seq_one_letter_code
_entity_poly.pdbx_strand_id
1 'polypeptide(L)' 'MEVKLKDSSGAGALVMAVDVSVPDQVRDAVAAGVERFGGLDIIVNSAAVHPYGTAVSTDFDTWNQAMSVNVGSIYL' A
#
# COMPACT_ATOMS: atom_id res chain seq x y z
N MET A 1 3.04 -4.29 15.24
CA MET A 1 2.84 -3.62 16.54
C MET A 1 1.36 -3.34 16.67
N GLU A 2 0.71 -3.76 17.77
CA GLU A 2 -0.71 -3.47 17.97
C GLU A 2 -0.88 -2.01 18.40
N VAL A 3 -1.69 -1.24 17.66
CA VAL A 3 -2.00 0.15 17.98
C VAL A 3 -3.50 0.24 18.21
N LYS A 4 -3.91 0.67 19.41
CA LYS A 4 -5.30 1.06 19.65
C LYS A 4 -5.52 2.45 19.07
N LEU A 5 -6.50 2.59 18.19
CA LEU A 5 -6.93 3.90 17.71
C LEU A 5 -7.54 4.67 18.87
N LYS A 6 -7.15 5.95 19.04
CA LYS A 6 -7.69 6.86 20.05
C LYS A 6 -8.96 7.54 19.52
N ASP A 7 -9.99 6.76 19.20
CA ASP A 7 -11.31 7.32 18.93
C ASP A 7 -12.41 6.53 19.64
N SER A 8 -13.60 7.11 19.72
CA SER A 8 -14.75 6.53 20.41
C SER A 8 -15.39 5.37 19.64
N SER A 9 -14.85 4.95 18.49
CA SER A 9 -15.45 3.87 17.68
C SER A 9 -15.22 2.48 18.28
N GLY A 10 -14.16 2.32 19.08
CA GLY A 10 -13.73 1.00 19.56
C GLY A 10 -13.10 0.12 18.48
N ALA A 11 -12.80 0.66 17.29
CA ALA A 11 -12.20 -0.09 16.19
C ALA A 11 -10.77 -0.54 16.51
N GLY A 12 -10.45 -1.77 16.11
CA GLY A 12 -9.09 -2.30 16.12
C GLY A 12 -8.30 -1.86 14.89
N ALA A 13 -6.98 -1.67 15.04
CA ALA A 13 -6.08 -1.39 13.92
C ALA A 13 -4.91 -2.36 13.89
N LEU A 14 -4.55 -2.78 12.67
CA LEU A 14 -3.31 -3.49 12.36
C LEU A 14 -2.43 -2.55 11.55
N VAL A 15 -1.21 -2.30 12.02
CA VAL A 15 -0.24 -1.43 11.35
C VAL A 15 0.95 -2.26 10.91
N MET A 16 1.24 -2.22 9.60
CA MET A 16 2.34 -2.94 8.97
C MET A 16 3.08 -1.99 8.02
N ALA A 17 4.40 -2.09 8.00
CA ALA A 17 5.21 -1.46 6.96
C ALA A 17 5.19 -2.38 5.73
N VAL A 18 4.71 -1.85 4.60
CA VAL A 18 4.50 -2.61 3.37
C VAL A 18 4.95 -1.74 2.21
N ASP A 19 5.88 -2.24 1.41
CA ASP A 19 6.16 -1.69 0.08
C ASP A 19 5.14 -2.27 -0.90
N VAL A 20 4.22 -1.43 -1.36
CA VAL A 20 3.13 -1.83 -2.26
C VAL A 20 3.61 -2.17 -3.67
N SER A 21 4.88 -1.92 -4.00
CA SER A 21 5.48 -2.37 -5.27
C SER A 21 5.99 -3.82 -5.21
N VAL A 22 5.98 -4.46 -4.03
CA VAL A 22 6.48 -5.82 -3.82
C VAL A 22 5.31 -6.81 -3.61
N PRO A 23 5.01 -7.70 -4.57
CA PRO A 23 3.86 -8.60 -4.52
C PRO A 23 3.76 -9.45 -3.26
N ASP A 24 4.88 -10.00 -2.80
CA ASP A 24 4.90 -10.84 -1.60
C ASP A 24 4.51 -10.05 -0.35
N GLN A 25 4.95 -8.79 -0.23
CA GLN A 25 4.60 -7.96 0.94
C GLN A 25 3.12 -7.57 0.94
N VAL A 26 2.54 -7.28 -0.23
CA VAL A 26 1.10 -6.98 -0.35
C VAL A 26 0.27 -8.20 0.04
N ARG A 27 0.61 -9.38 -0.50
CA ARG A 27 -0.06 -10.64 -0.17
C ARG A 27 -0.02 -10.91 1.33
N ASP A 28 1.16 -10.79 1.95
CA ASP A 28 1.34 -11.10 3.37
C ASP A 28 0.58 -10.09 4.26
N ALA A 29 0.50 -8.82 3.86
CA ALA A 29 -0.29 -7.80 4.55
C ALA A 29 -1.79 -8.04 4.45
N VAL A 30 -2.29 -8.43 3.28
CA VAL A 30 -3.71 -8.79 3.08
C VAL A 30 -4.04 -10.03 3.92
N ALA A 31 -3.20 -11.06 3.90
CA ALA A 31 -3.39 -12.26 4.70
C ALA A 31 -3.47 -11.95 6.20
N ALA A 32 -2.55 -11.12 6.71
CA ALA A 32 -2.56 -10.71 8.12
C ALA A 32 -3.82 -9.90 8.49
N GLY A 33 -4.29 -9.03 7.60
CA GLY A 33 -5.55 -8.30 7.78
C GLY A 33 -6.76 -9.24 7.85
N VAL A 34 -6.87 -10.17 6.90
CA VAL A 34 -7.96 -11.16 6.86
C VAL A 34 -7.94 -12.07 8.09
N GLU A 35 -6.76 -12.56 8.51
CA GLU A 35 -6.62 -13.36 9.73
C GLU A 35 -7.09 -12.58 10.97
N ARG A 36 -6.74 -11.29 11.06
CA ARG A 36 -7.05 -10.45 12.23
C ARG A 36 -8.51 -9.99 12.29
N PHE A 37 -9.13 -9.70 11.15
CA PHE A 37 -10.45 -9.05 11.08
C PHE A 37 -11.54 -9.97 10.52
N GLY A 38 -11.19 -11.16 10.02
CA GLY A 38 -12.13 -12.15 9.49
C GLY A 38 -12.55 -11.93 8.04
N GLY A 39 -12.02 -10.90 7.36
CA GLY A 39 -12.35 -10.57 5.98
C GLY A 39 -11.73 -9.25 5.50
N LEU A 40 -12.02 -8.88 4.25
CA LEU A 40 -11.60 -7.63 3.61
C LEU A 40 -12.78 -7.07 2.80
N ASP A 41 -13.32 -5.94 3.24
CA ASP A 41 -14.49 -5.32 2.60
C ASP A 41 -14.12 -4.20 1.62
N ILE A 42 -13.08 -3.43 1.94
CA ILE A 42 -12.68 -2.22 1.22
C ILE A 42 -11.17 -2.17 1.08
N ILE A 43 -10.69 -1.81 -0.10
CA ILE A 43 -9.30 -1.47 -0.37
C ILE A 43 -9.22 0.02 -0.69
N VAL A 44 -8.31 0.73 -0.04
CA VAL A 44 -8.00 2.13 -0.32
C VAL A 44 -6.57 2.23 -0.84
N ASN A 45 -6.43 2.35 -2.16
CA ASN A 45 -5.13 2.54 -2.80
C ASN A 45 -4.68 3.99 -2.65
N SER A 46 -3.93 4.28 -1.58
CA SER A 46 -3.47 5.64 -1.25
C SER A 46 -1.95 5.84 -1.43
N ALA A 47 -1.20 4.78 -1.71
CA ALA A 47 0.24 4.87 -1.89
C ALA A 47 0.57 5.47 -3.27
N ALA A 48 1.42 6.50 -3.29
CA ALA A 48 1.92 7.09 -4.51
C ALA A 48 3.30 7.72 -4.29
N VAL A 49 4.13 7.66 -5.32
CA VAL A 49 5.34 8.48 -5.47
C VAL A 49 5.15 9.45 -6.62
N HIS A 50 5.65 10.67 -6.46
CA HIS A 50 5.54 11.70 -7.49
C HIS A 50 6.94 12.28 -7.79
N PRO A 51 7.74 11.60 -8.63
CA PRO A 51 8.99 12.17 -9.08
C PRO A 51 8.75 13.39 -9.98
N TYR A 52 9.62 14.39 -9.87
CA TYR A 52 9.57 15.57 -10.74
C TYR A 52 10.21 15.27 -12.10
N GLY A 53 9.65 15.85 -13.16
CA GLY A 53 10.15 15.68 -14.51
C GLY A 53 9.09 15.96 -15.56
N THR A 54 9.43 15.64 -16.81
CA THR A 54 8.52 15.69 -17.95
C THR A 54 8.60 14.37 -18.70
N ALA A 55 7.70 14.17 -19.67
CA ALA A 55 7.72 12.98 -20.52
C ALA A 55 9.05 12.77 -21.27
N VAL A 56 9.84 13.83 -21.49
CA VAL A 56 11.11 13.77 -22.24
C VAL A 56 12.36 13.86 -21.37
N SER A 57 12.21 14.15 -20.08
CA SER A 57 13.33 14.40 -19.17
C SER A 57 13.39 13.44 -17.98
N THR A 58 12.35 12.64 -17.76
CA THR A 58 12.31 11.64 -16.69
C THR A 58 13.10 10.43 -17.14
N ASP A 59 14.06 9.98 -16.34
CA ASP A 59 14.80 8.76 -16.64
C ASP A 59 13.93 7.50 -16.47
N PHE A 60 14.36 6.41 -17.08
CA PHE A 60 13.59 5.17 -17.14
C PHE A 60 13.37 4.53 -15.76
N ASP A 61 14.35 4.61 -14.86
CA ASP A 61 14.28 3.98 -13.55
C ASP A 61 13.29 4.75 -12.65
N THR A 62 13.36 6.08 -12.67
CA THR A 62 12.41 6.97 -11.99
C THR A 62 10.98 6.77 -12.50
N TRP A 63 10.81 6.67 -13.83
CA TRP A 63 9.51 6.37 -14.44
C TRP A 63 8.97 5.02 -13.98
N ASN A 64 9.79 3.96 -14.05
CA ASN A 64 9.37 2.61 -13.64
C ASN A 64 9.07 2.51 -12.16
N GLN A 65 9.82 3.21 -11.31
CA GLN A 65 9.51 3.28 -9.89
C GLN A 65 8.11 3.85 -9.68
N ALA A 66 7.79 4.99 -10.29
CA ALA A 66 6.45 5.58 -10.20
C ALA A 66 5.36 4.66 -10.77
N MET A 67 5.63 3.98 -11.89
CA MET A 67 4.68 3.03 -12.47
C MET A 67 4.47 1.80 -11.57
N SER A 68 5.52 1.26 -10.97
CA SER A 68 5.43 0.11 -10.06
C SER A 68 4.60 0.42 -8.81
N VAL A 69 4.79 1.61 -8.22
CA VAL A 69 4.07 2.03 -7.02
C VAL A 69 2.67 2.52 -7.34
N ASN A 70 2.48 3.40 -8.32
CA ASN A 70 1.22 4.11 -8.50
C ASN A 70 0.20 3.32 -9.33
N VAL A 71 0.67 2.41 -10.18
CA VAL A 71 -0.18 1.64 -11.10
C VAL A 71 -0.04 0.15 -10.85
N GLY A 72 1.20 -0.36 -10.81
CA GLY A 72 1.48 -1.78 -10.57
C GLY A 72 0.86 -2.28 -9.27
N SER A 73 0.97 -1.51 -8.19
CA SER A 73 0.40 -1.89 -6.90
C SER A 73 -1.11 -2.08 -6.89
N ILE A 74 -1.86 -1.42 -7.79
CA ILE A 74 -3.33 -1.51 -7.84
C ILE A 74 -3.78 -2.88 -8.36
N TYR A 75 -2.91 -3.58 -9.11
CA TYR A 75 -3.17 -4.92 -9.60
C TYR A 75 -2.91 -6.02 -8.55
N LEU A 76 -2.03 -5.74 -7.58
CA LEU A 76 -1.60 -6.69 -6.56
C LEU A 76 -2.69 -6.89 -5.49
#